data_AF-A0A1G3JCA9-F1
#
_entry.id   AF-A0A1G3JCA9-F1
#
_cell.length_a   1.000
_cell.length_b   1.000
_cell.length_c   1.000
_cell.angle_alpha   90.00
_cell.angle_beta   90.00
_cell.angle_gamma   90.00
#
_symmetry.space_group_name_H-M   'P 1'
#
loop_
_entity.id
_entity.type
_entity.pdbx_description
1 polymer ?
#
loop_
_entity_poly.entity_id
_entity_poly.type
_entity_poly.pdbx_seq_one_letter_code
_entity_poly.pdbx_strand_id
1 'polypeptide(L)'
;MQLILISGLSGSGKSVALKTLEDSGYYCVGNLPAELLPALIMNLRDSGSTRVGVSVDVRSGGSVHSLPQHIDSLKSQGLDVHLLFLDAQTDTLVKRFSETRRLHPLNDGVRTLPECVAYERELLTRIASIGHRIDTSELGANALRAWVKQFIQLDRARLTLLFQSFGFKHGIPLDADLVFDVRCLPNPHYDPVLRALTGRDAPVIEFLQHTPMVDKMYDDIRRFVDDWLPNYIADNRSYLTVA
;
A
#
# COMPACT_ATOMS: atom_id res chain seq x y z
N MET A 1 -4.02 -15.15 6.02
CA MET A 1 -4.69 -15.24 4.71
C MET A 1 -4.58 -13.89 4.06
N GLN A 2 -4.16 -13.86 2.81
CA GLN A 2 -4.05 -12.66 1.99
C GLN A 2 -5.33 -12.50 1.16
N LEU A 3 -5.96 -11.33 1.27
CA LEU A 3 -7.18 -10.98 0.58
C LEU A 3 -6.92 -9.77 -0.32
N ILE A 4 -7.05 -9.95 -1.63
CA ILE A 4 -7.00 -8.85 -2.59
C ILE A 4 -8.43 -8.53 -3.03
N LEU A 5 -8.90 -7.35 -2.64
CA LEU A 5 -10.15 -6.77 -3.11
C LEU A 5 -9.88 -5.96 -4.37
N ILE A 6 -10.72 -6.14 -5.38
CA ILE A 6 -10.69 -5.37 -6.62
C ILE A 6 -11.98 -4.57 -6.70
N SER A 7 -11.85 -3.25 -6.74
CA SER A 7 -12.94 -2.32 -7.03
C SER A 7 -12.50 -1.34 -8.12
N GLY A 8 -13.40 -0.47 -8.55
CA GLY A 8 -13.12 0.48 -9.62
C GLY A 8 -14.30 0.68 -10.55
N LEU A 9 -14.12 1.61 -11.50
CA LEU A 9 -15.16 1.93 -12.47
C LEU A 9 -15.44 0.78 -13.44
N SER A 10 -16.65 0.74 -13.97
CA SER A 10 -17.02 -0.22 -14.99
C SER A 10 -16.25 0.07 -16.27
N GLY A 11 -15.58 -0.94 -16.82
CA GLY A 11 -14.67 -0.79 -17.96
C GLY A 11 -13.21 -0.43 -17.60
N SER A 12 -12.86 -0.26 -16.32
CA SER A 12 -11.48 0.03 -15.90
C SER A 12 -10.53 -1.18 -15.93
N GLY A 13 -11.01 -2.38 -16.28
CA GLY A 13 -10.18 -3.58 -16.37
C GLY A 13 -10.25 -4.51 -15.15
N LYS A 14 -11.24 -4.35 -14.27
CA LYS A 14 -11.48 -5.24 -13.10
C LYS A 14 -11.42 -6.73 -13.46
N SER A 15 -12.01 -7.14 -14.58
CA SER A 15 -11.99 -8.53 -15.05
C SER A 15 -10.60 -9.01 -15.44
N VAL A 16 -9.76 -8.14 -16.01
CA VAL A 16 -8.36 -8.46 -16.35
C VAL A 16 -7.55 -8.63 -15.07
N ALA A 17 -7.75 -7.75 -14.08
CA ALA A 17 -7.09 -7.86 -12.79
C ALA A 17 -7.51 -9.14 -12.04
N LEU A 18 -8.81 -9.45 -11.97
CA LEU A 18 -9.30 -10.66 -11.31
C LEU A 18 -8.77 -11.93 -11.99
N LYS A 19 -8.75 -11.97 -13.33
CA LYS A 19 -8.17 -13.10 -14.06
C LYS A 19 -6.68 -13.26 -13.79
N THR A 20 -5.96 -12.15 -13.65
CA THR A 20 -4.53 -12.16 -13.31
C THR A 20 -4.28 -12.72 -11.90
N LEU A 21 -5.16 -12.40 -10.93
CA LEU A 21 -5.11 -13.02 -9.60
C LEU A 21 -5.34 -14.53 -9.67
N GLU A 22 -6.34 -14.96 -10.42
CA GLU A 22 -6.65 -16.38 -10.64
C GLU A 22 -5.46 -17.12 -11.24
N ASP A 23 -4.86 -16.57 -12.30
CA ASP A 23 -3.65 -17.10 -12.95
C ASP A 23 -2.43 -17.09 -12.00
N SER A 24 -2.46 -16.29 -10.94
CA SER A 24 -1.43 -16.21 -9.89
C SER A 24 -1.74 -17.08 -8.66
N GLY A 25 -2.77 -17.93 -8.75
CA GLY A 25 -3.12 -18.92 -7.74
C GLY A 25 -4.03 -18.42 -6.61
N TYR A 26 -4.76 -17.32 -6.81
CA TYR A 26 -5.78 -16.85 -5.86
C TYR A 26 -7.11 -17.55 -6.10
N TYR A 27 -7.81 -17.89 -5.03
CA TYR A 27 -9.23 -18.25 -5.11
C TYR A 27 -10.04 -17.00 -5.43
N CYS A 28 -10.58 -16.91 -6.65
CA CYS A 28 -11.19 -15.69 -7.16
C CYS A 28 -12.73 -15.75 -7.18
N VAL A 29 -13.39 -14.75 -6.60
CA VAL A 29 -14.84 -14.55 -6.68
C VAL A 29 -15.13 -13.21 -7.32
N GLY A 30 -15.85 -13.23 -8.44
CA GLY A 30 -16.24 -12.03 -9.16
C GLY A 30 -17.64 -11.55 -8.80
N ASN A 31 -17.84 -10.23 -8.82
CA ASN A 31 -19.16 -9.60 -8.67
C ASN A 31 -19.85 -9.96 -7.34
N LEU A 32 -19.10 -9.95 -6.25
CA LEU A 32 -19.63 -10.23 -4.92
C LEU A 32 -20.27 -8.97 -4.31
N PRO A 33 -21.53 -9.03 -3.83
CA PRO A 33 -22.08 -7.98 -2.98
C PRO A 33 -21.22 -7.76 -1.74
N ALA A 34 -20.96 -6.49 -1.37
CA ALA A 34 -20.08 -6.17 -0.25
C ALA A 34 -20.55 -6.78 1.09
N GLU A 35 -21.86 -6.92 1.27
CA GLU A 35 -22.49 -7.53 2.46
C GLU A 35 -22.13 -9.01 2.65
N LEU A 36 -21.86 -9.73 1.55
CA LEU A 36 -21.51 -11.16 1.59
C LEU A 36 -20.01 -11.40 1.78
N LEU A 37 -19.19 -10.34 1.73
CA LEU A 37 -17.75 -10.45 1.87
C LEU A 37 -17.35 -11.10 3.21
N PRO A 38 -17.86 -10.67 4.39
CA PRO A 38 -17.44 -11.29 5.65
C PRO A 38 -17.74 -12.79 5.71
N ALA A 39 -18.94 -13.19 5.26
CA ALA A 39 -19.36 -14.59 5.26
C ALA A 39 -18.47 -15.45 4.34
N LEU A 40 -18.17 -14.98 3.13
CA LEU A 40 -17.27 -15.68 2.21
C LEU A 40 -15.89 -15.88 2.83
N ILE A 41 -15.33 -14.82 3.42
CA ILE A 41 -13.99 -14.82 3.98
C ILE A 41 -13.87 -15.76 5.18
N MET A 42 -14.89 -15.83 6.05
CA MET A 42 -14.92 -16.81 7.15
C MET A 42 -14.92 -18.25 6.62
N ASN A 43 -15.80 -18.58 5.67
CA ASN A 43 -15.86 -19.93 5.08
C ASN A 43 -14.54 -20.33 4.41
N LEU A 44 -13.92 -19.43 3.65
CA LEU A 44 -12.65 -19.71 2.97
C LEU A 44 -11.50 -19.90 3.96
N ARG A 45 -11.50 -19.15 5.07
CA ARG A 45 -10.53 -19.31 6.15
C ARG A 45 -10.64 -20.72 6.77
N ASP A 46 -11.86 -21.18 7.03
CA ASP A 46 -12.11 -22.51 7.61
C ASP A 46 -11.72 -23.64 6.65
N SER A 47 -11.87 -23.43 5.34
CA SER A 47 -11.40 -24.36 4.30
C SER A 47 -9.87 -24.35 4.08
N GLY A 48 -9.12 -23.50 4.79
CA GLY A 48 -7.67 -23.40 4.68
C GLY A 48 -7.15 -22.60 3.48
N SER A 49 -7.99 -21.80 2.83
CA SER A 49 -7.54 -20.94 1.72
C SER A 49 -6.62 -19.84 2.22
N THR A 50 -5.46 -19.68 1.58
CA THR A 50 -4.44 -18.70 2.02
C THR A 50 -4.40 -17.45 1.17
N ARG A 51 -4.92 -17.48 -0.06
CA ARG A 51 -4.93 -16.40 -1.05
C ARG A 51 -6.30 -16.29 -1.70
N VAL A 52 -6.96 -15.15 -1.51
CA VAL A 52 -8.32 -14.91 -2.01
C VAL A 52 -8.37 -13.60 -2.77
N GLY A 53 -8.98 -13.61 -3.97
CA GLY A 53 -9.23 -12.43 -4.78
C GLY A 53 -10.74 -12.19 -4.89
N VAL A 54 -11.24 -11.01 -4.53
CA VAL A 54 -12.67 -10.71 -4.64
C VAL A 54 -12.86 -9.43 -5.43
N SER A 55 -13.66 -9.47 -6.50
CA SER A 55 -14.12 -8.24 -7.14
C SER A 55 -15.47 -7.79 -6.60
N VAL A 56 -15.52 -6.54 -6.14
CA VAL A 56 -16.74 -5.89 -5.65
C VAL A 56 -17.19 -4.90 -6.71
N ASP A 57 -18.43 -5.05 -7.18
CA ASP A 57 -19.02 -4.21 -8.22
C ASP A 57 -20.21 -3.42 -7.67
N VAL A 58 -20.44 -2.25 -8.24
CA VAL A 58 -21.52 -1.29 -7.91
C VAL A 58 -22.89 -1.82 -8.33
N ARG A 59 -22.93 -2.93 -9.06
CA ARG A 59 -24.14 -3.70 -9.46
C ARG A 59 -25.01 -4.09 -8.27
N SER A 60 -24.43 -4.21 -7.09
CA SER A 60 -25.11 -4.75 -5.90
C SER A 60 -25.89 -3.69 -5.10
N GLY A 61 -26.23 -2.55 -5.71
CA GLY A 61 -26.91 -1.45 -5.02
C GLY A 61 -26.03 -0.77 -3.96
N GLY A 62 -26.66 -0.01 -3.04
CA GLY A 62 -25.99 0.79 -2.01
C GLY A 62 -25.08 0.01 -1.03
N SER A 63 -24.97 -1.31 -1.15
CA SER A 63 -24.03 -2.16 -0.39
C SER A 63 -22.56 -1.75 -0.57
N VAL A 64 -22.21 -1.08 -1.66
CA VAL A 64 -20.84 -0.59 -1.88
C VAL A 64 -20.38 0.39 -0.78
N HIS A 65 -21.31 1.09 -0.14
CA HIS A 65 -20.99 2.03 0.94
C HIS A 65 -20.53 1.35 2.23
N SER A 66 -20.88 0.08 2.47
CA SER A 66 -20.43 -0.67 3.64
C SER A 66 -19.05 -1.31 3.46
N LEU A 67 -18.52 -1.35 2.24
CA LEU A 67 -17.24 -1.99 1.94
C LEU A 67 -16.07 -1.48 2.82
N PRO A 68 -15.90 -0.16 3.06
CA PRO A 68 -14.85 0.33 3.97
C PRO A 68 -14.95 -0.27 5.38
N GLN A 69 -16.16 -0.33 5.94
CA GLN A 69 -16.39 -0.89 7.28
C GLN A 69 -16.05 -2.39 7.33
N HIS A 70 -16.38 -3.13 6.27
CA HIS A 70 -16.01 -4.53 6.16
C HIS A 70 -14.50 -4.72 6.03
N ILE A 71 -13.79 -3.85 5.29
CA ILE A 71 -12.33 -3.89 5.18
C ILE A 71 -11.69 -3.69 6.56
N ASP A 72 -12.10 -2.67 7.31
CA ASP A 72 -11.56 -2.38 8.64
C ASP A 72 -11.84 -3.53 9.63
N SER A 73 -13.04 -4.11 9.57
CA SER A 73 -13.39 -5.29 10.36
C SER A 73 -12.53 -6.51 10.01
N LEU A 74 -12.21 -6.73 8.74
CA LEU A 74 -11.35 -7.86 8.34
C LEU A 74 -9.89 -7.62 8.74
N LYS A 75 -9.38 -6.40 8.61
CA LYS A 75 -8.03 -6.03 9.06
C LYS A 75 -7.86 -6.21 10.56
N SER A 76 -8.84 -5.77 11.37
CA SER A 76 -8.82 -5.96 12.82
C SER A 76 -8.87 -7.43 13.27
N GLN A 77 -9.34 -8.34 12.42
CA GLN A 77 -9.28 -9.79 12.63
C GLN A 77 -7.93 -10.41 12.25
N GLY A 78 -6.93 -9.59 11.88
CA GLY A 78 -5.59 -10.03 11.50
C GLY A 78 -5.49 -10.55 10.07
N LEU A 79 -6.45 -10.23 9.19
CA LEU A 79 -6.32 -10.52 7.77
C LEU A 79 -5.44 -9.48 7.08
N ASP A 80 -4.66 -9.96 6.12
CA ASP A 80 -3.85 -9.13 5.25
C ASP A 80 -4.70 -8.71 4.05
N VAL A 81 -5.31 -7.53 4.14
CA VAL A 81 -6.33 -7.05 3.18
C VAL A 81 -5.80 -5.88 2.36
N HIS A 82 -5.73 -6.11 1.05
CA HIS A 82 -5.32 -5.12 0.04
C HIS A 82 -6.49 -4.77 -0.85
N LEU A 83 -6.69 -3.49 -1.11
CA LEU A 83 -7.72 -3.01 -2.02
C LEU A 83 -7.05 -2.36 -3.23
N LEU A 84 -7.27 -2.94 -4.41
CA LEU A 84 -6.89 -2.37 -5.70
C LEU A 84 -8.10 -1.64 -6.30
N PHE A 85 -7.95 -0.35 -6.57
CA PHE A 85 -8.97 0.49 -7.19
C PHE A 85 -8.57 0.86 -8.63
N LEU A 86 -9.26 0.29 -9.62
CA LEU A 86 -8.99 0.54 -11.03
C LEU A 86 -9.84 1.69 -11.56
N ASP A 87 -9.17 2.71 -12.08
CA ASP A 87 -9.78 3.90 -12.65
C ASP A 87 -9.38 4.08 -14.12
N ALA A 88 -10.11 4.94 -14.83
CA ALA A 88 -9.74 5.46 -16.13
C ALA A 88 -10.52 6.76 -16.40
N GLN A 89 -10.02 7.57 -17.33
CA GLN A 89 -10.71 8.74 -17.85
C GLN A 89 -12.05 8.36 -18.47
N THR A 90 -13.04 9.24 -18.33
CA THR A 90 -14.41 9.03 -18.82
C THR A 90 -14.44 8.70 -20.30
N ASP A 91 -13.71 9.44 -21.14
CA ASP A 91 -13.66 9.22 -22.59
C ASP A 91 -13.09 7.84 -22.94
N THR A 92 -12.08 7.38 -22.20
CA THR A 92 -11.53 6.03 -22.36
C THR A 92 -12.54 4.96 -22.01
N LEU A 93 -13.29 5.13 -20.91
CA LEU A 93 -14.33 4.19 -20.50
C LEU A 93 -15.46 4.14 -21.52
N VAL A 94 -15.92 5.30 -21.99
CA VAL A 94 -16.93 5.43 -23.05
C VAL A 94 -16.48 4.68 -24.30
N LYS A 95 -15.23 4.86 -24.73
CA LYS A 95 -14.65 4.14 -25.87
C LYS A 95 -14.64 2.62 -25.65
N ARG A 96 -14.18 2.13 -24.50
CA ARG A 96 -14.17 0.68 -24.17
C ARG A 96 -15.57 0.05 -24.18
N PHE A 97 -16.57 0.78 -23.67
CA PHE A 97 -17.96 0.34 -23.73
C PHE A 97 -18.49 0.27 -25.17
N SER A 98 -18.11 1.25 -26.01
CA SER A 98 -18.46 1.23 -27.43
C SER A 98 -17.84 0.05 -28.20
N GLU A 99 -16.59 -0.31 -27.87
CA GLU A 99 -15.87 -1.43 -28.48
C GLU A 99 -16.47 -2.78 -28.08
N THR A 100 -16.82 -2.93 -26.80
CA THR A 100 -17.38 -4.19 -26.27
C THR A 100 -18.88 -4.34 -26.49
N ARG A 101 -19.57 -3.26 -26.90
CA ARG A 101 -21.03 -3.16 -27.06
C ARG A 101 -21.82 -3.62 -25.82
N ARG A 102 -21.21 -3.53 -24.63
CA ARG A 102 -21.86 -3.89 -23.37
C ARG A 102 -22.62 -2.69 -22.82
N LEU A 103 -23.73 -2.95 -22.11
CA LEU A 103 -24.43 -1.92 -21.35
C LEU A 103 -23.67 -1.59 -20.08
N HIS A 104 -23.72 -0.31 -19.68
CA HIS A 104 -23.21 0.13 -18.38
C HIS A 104 -24.05 -0.49 -17.26
N PRO A 105 -23.45 -0.98 -16.16
CA PRO A 105 -24.20 -1.64 -15.09
C PRO A 105 -25.24 -0.77 -14.38
N LEU A 106 -24.99 0.54 -14.32
CA LEU A 106 -25.90 1.55 -13.75
C LEU A 106 -26.83 2.20 -14.79
N ASN A 107 -26.98 1.61 -15.98
CA ASN A 107 -27.89 2.13 -17.00
C ASN A 107 -29.35 1.94 -16.54
N ASP A 108 -30.06 3.05 -16.36
CA ASP A 108 -31.46 3.14 -15.96
C ASP A 108 -32.40 3.52 -17.13
N GLY A 109 -31.87 3.59 -18.35
CA GLY A 109 -32.58 4.04 -19.54
C GLY A 109 -32.75 5.56 -19.66
N VAL A 110 -32.29 6.33 -18.66
CA VAL A 110 -32.42 7.79 -18.62
C VAL A 110 -31.05 8.46 -18.79
N ARG A 111 -30.03 7.97 -18.07
CA ARG A 111 -28.67 8.53 -18.12
C ARG A 111 -27.92 8.10 -19.37
N THR A 112 -27.19 9.03 -19.96
CA THR A 112 -26.18 8.73 -20.98
C THR A 112 -25.01 7.95 -20.38
N LEU A 113 -24.21 7.30 -21.23
CA LEU A 113 -23.05 6.54 -20.77
C LEU A 113 -22.03 7.41 -19.99
N PRO A 114 -21.66 8.63 -20.42
CA PRO A 114 -20.80 9.51 -19.62
C PRO A 114 -21.41 9.86 -18.24
N GLU A 115 -22.72 10.12 -18.18
CA GLU A 115 -23.42 10.40 -16.92
C GLU A 115 -23.43 9.18 -15.99
N CYS A 116 -23.59 7.97 -16.53
CA CYS A 116 -23.49 6.74 -15.76
C CYS A 116 -22.09 6.57 -15.15
N VAL A 117 -21.03 6.87 -15.91
CA VAL A 117 -19.64 6.81 -15.44
C VAL A 117 -19.36 7.87 -14.36
N ALA A 118 -19.88 9.09 -14.55
CA ALA A 118 -19.74 10.16 -13.56
C ALA A 118 -20.43 9.78 -12.24
N TYR A 119 -21.67 9.28 -12.32
CA TYR A 119 -22.42 8.82 -11.16
C TYR A 119 -21.73 7.64 -10.45
N GLU A 120 -21.19 6.67 -11.20
CA GLU A 120 -20.42 5.57 -10.64
C GLU A 120 -19.18 6.05 -9.87
N ARG A 121 -18.48 7.06 -10.41
CA ARG A 121 -17.31 7.67 -9.78
C ARG A 121 -17.65 8.34 -8.45
N GLU A 122 -18.77 9.04 -8.39
CA GLU A 122 -19.26 9.63 -7.14
C GLU A 122 -19.55 8.55 -6.08
N LEU A 123 -20.28 7.49 -6.46
CA LEU A 123 -20.59 6.38 -5.56
C LEU A 123 -19.35 5.71 -4.98
N LEU A 124 -18.30 5.57 -5.80
CA LEU A 124 -17.06 4.88 -5.43
C LEU A 124 -16.00 5.79 -4.79
N THR A 125 -16.26 7.08 -4.59
CA THR A 125 -15.25 8.05 -4.09
C THR A 125 -14.63 7.61 -2.76
N ARG A 126 -15.43 7.10 -1.82
CA ARG A 126 -14.92 6.61 -0.51
C ARG A 126 -14.05 5.37 -0.62
N ILE A 127 -14.30 4.52 -1.62
CA ILE A 127 -13.51 3.30 -1.83
C ILE A 127 -12.20 3.66 -2.55
N ALA A 128 -12.27 4.61 -3.48
CA ALA A 128 -11.10 5.11 -4.18
C ALA A 128 -10.07 5.74 -3.23
N SER A 129 -10.50 6.35 -2.12
CA SER A 129 -9.60 6.96 -1.14
C SER A 129 -8.89 5.96 -0.22
N ILE A 130 -9.40 4.74 -0.07
CA ILE A 130 -8.82 3.71 0.82
C ILE A 130 -8.03 2.65 0.05
N GLY A 131 -8.19 2.57 -1.27
CA GLY A 131 -7.52 1.58 -2.12
C GLY A 131 -6.30 2.13 -2.85
N HIS A 132 -5.41 1.22 -3.26
CA HIS A 132 -4.35 1.52 -4.21
C HIS A 132 -4.96 1.84 -5.56
N ARG A 133 -4.95 3.13 -5.92
CA ARG A 133 -5.54 3.60 -7.18
C ARG A 133 -4.56 3.41 -8.34
N ILE A 134 -5.05 2.84 -9.43
CA ILE A 134 -4.34 2.76 -10.71
C ILE A 134 -5.17 3.41 -11.80
N ASP A 135 -4.55 4.32 -12.56
CA ASP A 135 -5.12 4.83 -13.79
C ASP A 135 -4.79 3.87 -14.95
N THR A 136 -5.85 3.32 -15.55
CA THR A 136 -5.75 2.38 -16.67
C THR A 136 -6.00 3.04 -18.02
N SER A 137 -6.13 4.37 -18.08
CA SER A 137 -6.52 5.10 -19.30
C SER A 137 -5.66 4.75 -20.51
N GLU A 138 -4.34 4.72 -20.31
CA GLU A 138 -3.36 4.43 -21.37
C GLU A 138 -2.81 2.98 -21.29
N LEU A 139 -3.32 2.18 -20.35
CA LEU A 139 -2.82 0.82 -20.15
C LEU A 139 -3.56 -0.17 -21.05
N GLY A 140 -2.79 -0.86 -21.88
CA GLY A 140 -3.24 -2.08 -22.55
C GLY A 140 -3.40 -3.24 -21.56
N ALA A 141 -4.20 -4.25 -21.93
CA ALA A 141 -4.48 -5.40 -21.06
C ALA A 141 -3.21 -6.11 -20.56
N ASN A 142 -2.19 -6.29 -21.42
CA ASN A 142 -0.93 -6.93 -21.03
C ASN A 142 -0.16 -6.11 -19.98
N ALA A 143 -0.13 -4.79 -20.12
CA ALA A 143 0.51 -3.89 -19.16
C ALA A 143 -0.21 -3.96 -17.81
N LEU A 144 -1.55 -3.95 -17.82
CA LEU A 144 -2.35 -4.12 -16.60
C LEU A 144 -2.07 -5.47 -15.92
N ARG A 145 -1.97 -6.57 -16.67
CA ARG A 145 -1.61 -7.89 -16.09
C ARG A 145 -0.23 -7.86 -15.43
N ALA A 146 0.76 -7.26 -16.08
CA ALA A 146 2.11 -7.13 -15.54
C ALA A 146 2.11 -6.31 -14.25
N TRP A 147 1.40 -5.18 -14.24
CA TRP A 147 1.26 -4.33 -13.07
C TRP A 147 0.56 -5.06 -11.91
N VAL A 148 -0.53 -5.78 -12.17
CA VAL A 148 -1.24 -6.56 -11.14
C VAL A 148 -0.35 -7.65 -10.56
N LYS A 149 0.50 -8.29 -11.37
CA LYS A 149 1.50 -9.26 -10.86
C LYS A 149 2.55 -8.60 -9.96
N GLN A 150 2.99 -7.38 -10.28
CA GLN A 150 3.88 -6.61 -9.42
C GLN A 150 3.19 -6.20 -8.11
N PHE A 151 1.92 -5.79 -8.18
CA PHE A 151 1.08 -5.48 -7.02
C PHE A 151 0.95 -6.66 -6.06
N ILE A 152 0.70 -7.87 -6.58
CA ILE A 152 0.69 -9.11 -5.78
C ILE A 152 2.04 -9.36 -5.08
N GLN A 153 3.16 -8.95 -5.70
CA GLN A 153 4.51 -9.17 -5.18
C GLN A 153 4.98 -8.07 -4.22
N LEU A 154 4.41 -6.86 -4.31
CA LEU A 154 4.71 -5.73 -3.42
C LEU A 154 4.43 -6.06 -1.95
N ASP A 155 3.55 -7.03 -1.68
CA ASP A 155 3.27 -7.55 -0.34
C ASP A 155 4.43 -8.37 0.29
N ARG A 156 5.54 -8.55 -0.44
CA ARG A 156 6.81 -9.02 0.13
C ARG A 156 7.82 -7.90 0.38
N ALA A 157 7.61 -6.70 -0.14
CA ALA A 157 8.49 -5.56 0.11
C ALA A 157 8.09 -4.91 1.44
N ARG A 158 8.51 -5.53 2.56
CA ARG A 158 8.69 -4.78 3.79
C ARG A 158 9.67 -3.66 3.47
N LEU A 159 9.28 -2.40 3.71
CA LEU A 159 10.24 -1.29 3.70
C LEU A 159 11.44 -1.71 4.55
N THR A 160 12.61 -1.82 3.94
CA THR A 160 13.83 -2.19 4.65
C THR A 160 14.45 -0.92 5.20
N LEU A 161 14.37 -0.75 6.51
CA LEU A 161 14.99 0.36 7.23
C LEU A 161 16.48 0.06 7.44
N LEU A 162 17.35 0.88 6.85
CA LEU A 162 18.80 0.76 6.95
C LEU A 162 19.34 1.87 7.83
N PHE A 163 20.18 1.50 8.80
CA PHE A 163 20.94 2.46 9.60
C PHE A 163 22.40 2.37 9.23
N GLN A 164 23.00 3.51 8.92
CA GLN A 164 24.44 3.62 8.70
C GLN A 164 25.01 4.80 9.48
N SER A 165 26.28 4.70 9.82
CA SER A 165 27.03 5.78 10.45
C SER A 165 28.10 6.27 9.49
N PHE A 166 28.25 7.58 9.33
CA PHE A 166 29.28 8.17 8.49
C PHE A 166 30.02 9.31 9.21
N GLY A 167 31.11 9.78 8.61
CA GLY A 167 31.81 10.98 9.06
C GLY A 167 31.77 12.05 7.99
N PHE A 168 31.30 13.26 8.31
CA PHE A 168 31.18 14.38 7.35
C PHE A 168 32.45 14.68 6.55
N LYS A 169 33.64 14.42 7.11
CA LYS A 169 34.92 14.57 6.39
C LYS A 169 35.06 13.68 5.15
N HIS A 170 34.23 12.64 5.04
CA HIS A 170 34.18 11.69 3.92
C HIS A 170 32.98 11.93 2.99
N GLY A 171 32.18 12.97 3.23
CA GLY A 171 30.95 13.24 2.51
C GLY A 171 29.74 12.50 3.09
N ILE A 172 28.55 12.91 2.65
CA ILE A 172 27.28 12.26 3.01
C ILE A 172 27.11 11.04 2.08
N PRO A 173 26.68 9.87 2.60
CA PRO A 173 26.36 8.72 1.77
C PRO A 173 25.34 9.07 0.68
N LEU A 174 25.60 8.64 -0.56
CA LEU A 174 24.74 8.95 -1.71
C LEU A 174 23.36 8.30 -1.61
N ASP A 175 23.23 7.26 -0.81
CA ASP A 175 22.03 6.45 -0.60
C ASP A 175 21.24 6.85 0.66
N ALA A 176 21.60 7.94 1.33
CA ALA A 176 20.91 8.43 2.52
C ALA A 176 19.61 9.19 2.17
N ASP A 177 18.48 8.75 2.73
CA ASP A 177 17.19 9.45 2.65
C ASP A 177 17.03 10.47 3.78
N LEU A 178 17.48 10.11 4.98
CA LEU A 178 17.46 10.93 6.19
C LEU A 178 18.89 11.04 6.72
N VAL A 179 19.30 12.25 7.10
CA VAL A 179 20.62 12.54 7.65
C VAL A 179 20.48 13.27 8.97
N PHE A 180 21.02 12.71 10.05
CA PHE A 180 20.98 13.33 11.38
C PHE A 180 22.38 13.72 11.85
N ASP A 181 22.63 15.02 12.02
CA ASP A 181 23.91 15.52 12.53
C ASP A 181 23.99 15.45 14.06
N VAL A 182 24.82 14.53 14.56
CA VAL A 182 25.04 14.30 15.99
C VAL A 182 26.32 14.94 16.53
N ARG A 183 27.02 15.79 15.75
CA ARG A 183 28.30 16.41 16.18
C ARG A 183 28.18 17.39 17.35
N CYS A 184 26.95 17.78 17.72
CA CYS A 184 26.69 18.59 18.91
C CYS A 184 26.80 17.81 20.22
N LEU A 185 26.88 16.47 20.18
CA LEU A 185 26.97 15.61 21.35
C LEU A 185 28.40 15.53 21.92
N PRO A 186 28.57 15.10 23.19
CA PRO A 186 29.88 14.97 23.81
C PRO A 186 30.75 13.96 23.08
N ASN A 187 31.98 14.36 22.79
CA ASN A 187 32.86 13.59 21.92
C ASN A 187 33.78 12.66 22.74
N PRO A 188 33.64 11.33 22.65
CA PRO A 188 34.49 10.39 23.38
C PRO A 188 35.97 10.47 22.97
N HIS A 189 36.31 11.06 21.82
CA HIS A 189 37.70 11.25 21.38
C HIS A 189 38.57 12.09 22.33
N TYR A 190 37.96 12.90 23.20
CA TYR A 190 38.69 13.70 24.18
C TYR A 190 39.30 12.84 25.29
N ASP A 191 38.71 11.68 25.60
CA ASP A 191 39.32 10.70 26.49
C ASP A 191 40.38 9.89 25.73
N PRO A 192 41.67 9.95 26.12
CA PRO A 192 42.74 9.21 25.46
C PRO A 192 42.51 7.69 25.43
N VAL A 193 41.81 7.13 26.42
CA VAL A 193 41.53 5.70 26.52
C VAL A 193 40.45 5.27 25.52
N LEU A 194 39.49 6.14 25.24
CA LEU A 194 38.39 5.88 24.30
C LEU A 194 38.76 6.21 22.85
N ARG A 195 39.79 7.03 22.63
CA ARG A 195 40.19 7.56 21.31
C ARG A 195 40.47 6.49 20.25
N ALA A 196 41.01 5.33 20.66
CA ALA A 196 41.33 4.23 19.76
C ALA A 196 40.15 3.26 19.55
N LEU A 197 39.07 3.43 20.31
CA LEU A 197 37.89 2.59 20.30
C LEU A 197 36.83 3.13 19.33
N THR A 198 35.84 2.30 19.07
CA THR A 198 34.68 2.59 18.24
C THR A 198 33.40 2.65 19.09
N GLY A 199 32.32 3.19 18.54
CA GLY A 199 31.01 3.19 19.20
C GLY A 199 30.40 1.80 19.44
N ARG A 200 31.07 0.71 19.04
CA ARG A 200 30.67 -0.68 19.31
C ARG A 200 31.38 -1.26 20.55
N ASP A 201 32.41 -0.58 21.06
CA ASP A 201 33.18 -1.04 22.21
C ASP A 201 32.49 -0.61 23.51
N ALA A 202 32.38 -1.54 24.47
CA ALA A 202 31.66 -1.32 25.73
C ALA A 202 32.06 -0.03 26.47
N PRO A 203 33.34 0.37 26.55
CA PRO A 203 33.72 1.63 27.21
C PRO A 203 33.14 2.88 26.53
N VAL A 204 33.01 2.88 25.20
CA VAL A 204 32.41 4.01 24.46
C VAL A 204 30.89 4.01 24.60
N ILE A 205 30.27 2.83 24.58
CA ILE A 205 28.83 2.67 24.83
C ILE A 205 28.48 3.22 26.23
N GLU A 206 29.25 2.83 27.24
CA GLU A 206 29.05 3.27 28.62
C GLU A 206 29.21 4.78 28.77
N PHE A 207 30.24 5.38 28.15
CA PHE A 207 30.42 6.84 28.12
C PHE A 207 29.19 7.56 27.54
N LEU A 208 28.67 7.06 26.42
CA LEU A 208 27.51 7.64 25.73
C LEU A 208 26.21 7.45 26.53
N GLN A 209 26.00 6.28 27.15
CA GLN A 209 24.82 5.99 27.99
C GLN A 209 24.76 6.83 29.28
N HIS A 210 25.91 7.23 29.83
CA HIS A 210 25.95 8.11 31.00
C HIS A 210 25.74 9.60 30.66
N THR A 211 25.46 9.92 29.39
CA THR A 211 25.33 11.29 28.90
C THR A 211 23.85 11.59 28.57
N PRO A 212 23.11 12.33 29.42
CA PRO A 212 21.67 12.52 29.25
C PRO A 212 21.23 13.16 27.92
N MET A 213 22.09 13.99 27.30
CA MET A 213 21.81 14.59 26.01
C MET A 213 21.90 13.60 24.83
N VAL A 214 22.67 12.50 24.98
CA VAL A 214 22.75 11.43 24.00
C VAL A 214 21.42 10.67 23.97
N ASP A 215 20.91 10.30 25.15
CA ASP A 215 19.60 9.63 25.27
C ASP A 215 18.47 10.50 24.71
N LYS A 216 18.49 11.80 25.02
CA LYS A 216 17.51 12.74 24.46
C LYS A 216 17.56 12.79 22.93
N MET A 217 18.76 12.90 22.34
CA MET A 217 18.92 12.92 20.89
C MET A 217 18.46 11.59 20.26
N TYR A 218 18.80 10.46 20.87
CA TYR A 218 18.35 9.14 20.45
C TYR A 218 16.82 9.05 20.41
N ASP A 219 16.14 9.47 21.48
CA ASP A 219 14.68 9.44 21.56
C ASP A 219 14.01 10.40 20.58
N ASP A 220 14.59 11.59 20.36
CA ASP A 220 14.08 12.55 19.39
C ASP A 220 14.16 12.02 17.96
N ILE A 221 15.30 11.40 17.58
CA ILE A 221 15.48 10.76 16.26
C ILE A 221 14.56 9.55 16.12
N ARG A 222 14.50 8.67 17.12
CA ARG A 222 13.64 7.48 17.11
C ARG A 222 12.18 7.87 16.92
N ARG A 223 11.69 8.85 17.71
CA ARG A 223 10.31 9.34 17.62
C ARG A 223 10.03 9.94 16.24
N PHE A 224 10.95 10.76 15.71
CA PHE A 224 10.81 11.29 14.36
C PHE A 224 10.67 10.17 13.32
N VAL A 225 11.57 9.19 13.33
CA VAL A 225 11.51 8.08 12.38
C VAL A 225 10.22 7.29 12.55
N ASP A 226 9.83 6.94 13.78
CA ASP A 226 8.60 6.20 14.09
C ASP A 226 7.34 6.93 13.60
N ASP A 227 7.23 8.24 13.82
CA ASP A 227 6.07 9.05 13.43
C ASP A 227 5.91 9.13 11.90
N TRP A 228 7.03 9.18 11.16
CA TRP A 228 7.01 9.32 9.70
C TRP A 228 7.09 7.99 8.94
N LEU A 229 7.52 6.90 9.59
CA LEU A 229 7.66 5.59 8.96
C LEU A 229 6.39 5.10 8.23
N PRO A 230 5.16 5.27 8.77
CA PRO A 230 3.95 4.88 8.05
C PRO A 230 3.75 5.63 6.73
N ASN A 231 4.17 6.90 6.67
CA ASN A 231 4.07 7.71 5.46
C ASN A 231 5.10 7.24 4.41
N TYR A 232 6.32 6.88 4.82
CA TYR A 232 7.31 6.29 3.91
C TYR A 232 6.88 4.93 3.37
N ILE A 233 6.18 4.13 4.18
CA ILE A 233 5.58 2.86 3.74
C ILE A 233 4.49 3.14 2.69
N ALA A 234 3.63 4.13 2.93
CA ALA A 234 2.57 4.52 2.00
C ALA A 234 3.10 5.08 0.66
N ASP A 235 4.29 5.69 0.67
CA ASP A 235 5.00 6.19 -0.52
C ASP A 235 5.62 5.06 -1.39
N ASN A 236 5.35 3.78 -1.07
CA ASN A 236 5.82 2.60 -1.79
C ASN A 236 7.35 2.50 -1.96
N ARG A 237 8.12 2.96 -0.96
CA ARG A 237 9.59 2.82 -0.97
C ARG A 237 10.01 1.40 -0.60
N SER A 238 11.03 0.88 -1.29
CA SER A 238 11.64 -0.42 -0.96
C SER A 238 12.66 -0.33 0.19
N TYR A 239 13.39 0.79 0.26
CA TYR A 239 14.41 1.07 1.27
C TYR A 239 14.17 2.46 1.87
N LEU A 240 14.48 2.60 3.16
CA LEU A 240 14.63 3.88 3.83
C LEU A 240 15.98 3.87 4.54
N THR A 241 16.91 4.72 4.12
CA THR A 241 18.26 4.78 4.69
C THR A 241 18.40 5.99 5.61
N VAL A 242 18.69 5.72 6.88
CA VAL A 242 18.96 6.71 7.92
C VAL A 242 20.47 6.75 8.18
N ALA A 243 21.07 7.91 7.97
CA ALA A 243 22.52 8.17 8.08
C ALA A 243 22.86 9.18 9.19
#